data_AF-A0A7X6P2W7-F1
#
_entry.id   AF-A0A7X6P2W7-F1
#
_cell.length_a   1.000
_cell.length_b   1.000
_cell.length_c   1.000
_cell.angle_alpha   90.00
_cell.angle_beta   90.00
_cell.angle_gamma   90.00
#
_symmetry.space_group_name_H-M   'P 1'
#
loop_
_entity.id
_entity.type
_entity.pdbx_description
1 polymer ?
#
loop_
_entity_poly.entity_id
_entity_poly.type
_entity_poly.pdbx_seq_one_letter_code
_entity_poly.pdbx_strand_id
1 'polypeptide(L)'
;MSEETTTSGDELIDELKTWLEENWDPDLTVAQWWERLGLAGWSAPNLPTNAYGKGVSRNDAVRIGQTIAEFGALGAPAGLGLLLAAPTIATHGTQEQIDLYVK
;
A
#
# COMPACT_ATOMS: atom_id res chain seq x y z
N MET A 1 -4.61 17.33 21.25
CA MET A 1 -3.23 16.84 21.06
C MET A 1 -3.38 15.36 20.77
N SER A 2 -3.37 14.98 19.49
CA SER A 2 -3.40 13.58 19.09
C SER A 2 -1.97 13.12 18.94
N GLU A 3 -1.59 12.05 19.64
CA GLU A 3 -0.30 11.38 19.43
C GLU A 3 -0.32 10.78 18.03
N GLU A 4 0.40 11.41 17.11
CA GLU A 4 0.71 10.86 15.79
C GLU A 4 1.81 9.82 16.01
N THR A 5 1.42 8.55 16.16
CA THR A 5 2.34 7.42 16.24
C THR A 5 3.12 7.32 14.93
N THR A 6 4.25 8.02 14.87
CA THR A 6 5.21 7.90 13.77
C THR A 6 5.97 6.59 14.02
N THR A 7 5.48 5.49 13.43
CA THR A 7 6.25 4.24 13.35
C THR A 7 7.58 4.55 12.69
N SER A 8 8.68 4.17 13.33
CA SER A 8 10.01 4.39 12.75
C SER A 8 10.08 3.65 11.41
N GLY A 9 10.80 4.20 10.43
CA GLY A 9 10.89 3.59 9.10
C GLY A 9 11.43 2.15 9.11
N ASP A 10 12.16 1.75 10.15
CA ASP A 10 12.61 0.36 10.32
C ASP A 10 11.50 -0.57 10.84
N GLU A 11 10.71 -0.12 11.82
CA GLU A 11 9.54 -0.86 12.32
C GLU A 11 8.51 -1.11 11.22
N LEU A 12 8.33 -0.15 10.31
CA LEU A 12 7.45 -0.26 9.14
C LEU A 12 7.93 -1.35 8.17
N ILE A 13 9.25 -1.52 8.00
CA ILE A 13 9.81 -2.55 7.14
C ILE A 13 9.72 -3.93 7.80
N ASP A 14 9.88 -4.01 9.12
CA ASP A 14 9.69 -5.27 9.86
C ASP A 14 8.21 -5.70 9.86
N GLU A 15 7.27 -4.75 9.98
CA GLU A 15 5.84 -4.99 9.78
C GLU A 15 5.56 -5.56 8.37
N LEU A 16 6.10 -4.92 7.33
CA LEU A 16 5.95 -5.37 5.95
C LEU A 16 6.49 -6.78 5.75
N LYS A 17 7.69 -7.09 6.24
CA LYS A 17 8.30 -8.42 6.10
C LYS A 17 7.45 -9.50 6.76
N THR A 18 7.01 -9.26 7.99
CA THR A 18 6.12 -10.17 8.72
C THR A 18 4.83 -10.39 7.94
N TRP A 19 4.23 -9.31 7.43
CA TRP A 19 3.02 -9.40 6.63
C TRP A 19 3.21 -10.18 5.33
N LEU A 20 4.36 -10.00 4.65
CA LEU A 20 4.70 -10.75 3.44
C LEU A 20 4.88 -12.24 3.71
N GLU A 21 5.55 -12.62 4.80
CA GLU A 21 5.70 -14.03 5.21
C GLU A 21 4.35 -14.73 5.45
N GLU A 22 3.37 -14.01 5.98
CA GLU A 22 2.05 -14.55 6.29
C GLU A 22 1.09 -14.57 5.08
N ASN A 23 1.26 -13.65 4.11
CA ASN A 23 0.23 -13.39 3.10
C ASN A 23 0.67 -13.67 1.66
N TRP A 24 1.98 -13.68 1.37
CA TRP A 24 2.49 -13.99 0.04
C TRP A 24 2.44 -15.50 -0.22
N ASP A 25 1.82 -15.86 -1.33
CA ASP A 25 1.72 -17.23 -1.81
C ASP A 25 1.84 -17.21 -3.34
N PRO A 26 2.85 -17.87 -3.93
CA PRO A 26 3.06 -17.88 -5.39
C PRO A 26 1.94 -18.57 -6.17
N ASP A 27 1.08 -19.36 -5.50
CA ASP A 27 -0.06 -20.03 -6.12
C ASP A 27 -1.31 -19.13 -6.19
N LEU A 28 -1.29 -17.94 -5.58
CA LEU A 28 -2.36 -16.96 -5.73
C LEU A 28 -2.44 -16.44 -7.16
N THR A 29 -3.67 -16.18 -7.62
CA THR A 29 -3.82 -15.37 -8.82
C THR A 29 -3.32 -13.95 -8.56
N VAL A 30 -2.80 -13.29 -9.60
CA VAL A 30 -2.35 -11.89 -9.53
C VAL A 30 -3.44 -10.97 -8.96
N ALA A 31 -4.71 -11.20 -9.33
CA ALA A 31 -5.83 -10.41 -8.84
C ALA A 31 -6.04 -10.55 -7.32
N GLN A 32 -6.00 -11.77 -6.79
CA GLN A 32 -6.12 -12.03 -5.34
C GLN A 32 -4.95 -11.40 -4.57
N TRP A 33 -3.74 -11.50 -5.14
CA TRP A 33 -2.57 -10.89 -4.53
C TRP A 33 -2.67 -9.37 -4.47
N TRP A 34 -3.02 -8.71 -5.57
CA TRP A 34 -3.16 -7.25 -5.60
C TRP A 34 -4.30 -6.74 -4.73
N GLU A 35 -5.42 -7.46 -4.63
CA GLU A 35 -6.49 -7.12 -3.70
C GLU A 35 -5.98 -7.16 -2.25
N ARG A 36 -5.25 -8.21 -1.84
CA ARG A 36 -4.65 -8.29 -0.49
C ARG A 36 -3.66 -7.16 -0.25
N LEU A 37 -2.75 -6.92 -1.19
CA LEU A 37 -1.72 -5.89 -1.08
C LEU A 37 -2.32 -4.48 -1.02
N GLY A 38 -3.37 -4.22 -1.80
CA GLY A 38 -4.16 -2.98 -1.81
C GLY A 38 -4.89 -2.76 -0.49
N LEU A 39 -5.69 -3.72 -0.04
CA LEU A 39 -6.46 -3.62 1.20
C LEU A 39 -5.57 -3.47 2.45
N ALA A 40 -4.37 -4.05 2.45
CA ALA A 40 -3.39 -3.88 3.51
C ALA A 40 -2.65 -2.53 3.48
N GLY A 41 -2.84 -1.75 2.41
CA GLY A 41 -2.22 -0.42 2.24
C GLY A 41 -0.81 -0.45 1.67
N TRP A 42 -0.30 -1.59 1.22
CA TRP A 42 1.05 -1.74 0.71
C TRP A 42 1.18 -1.40 -0.79
N SER A 43 0.07 -1.40 -1.54
CA SER A 43 0.09 -1.04 -2.97
C SER A 43 0.35 0.45 -3.21
N ALA A 44 -0.21 1.32 -2.37
CA ALA A 44 -0.05 2.78 -2.46
C ALA A 44 0.13 3.40 -1.06
N PRO A 45 1.23 3.05 -0.35
CA PRO A 45 1.38 3.33 1.08
C PRO A 45 1.44 4.82 1.41
N ASN A 46 1.76 5.68 0.44
CA ASN A 46 1.75 7.13 0.57
C ASN A 46 0.34 7.75 0.54
N LEU A 47 -0.68 7.02 0.10
CA LEU A 47 -2.05 7.51 0.17
C LEU A 47 -2.51 7.59 1.64
N PRO A 48 -3.49 8.46 1.95
CA PRO A 48 -4.13 8.50 3.26
C PRO A 48 -4.73 7.15 3.66
N THR A 49 -4.86 6.93 4.97
CA THR A 49 -5.44 5.69 5.53
C THR A 49 -6.91 5.49 5.17
N ASN A 50 -7.67 6.57 4.96
CA ASN A 50 -9.05 6.47 4.47
C ASN A 50 -9.15 6.13 2.97
N ALA A 51 -8.01 6.06 2.26
CA ALA A 51 -7.92 5.76 0.84
C ALA A 51 -6.97 4.58 0.57
N TYR A 52 -7.02 3.56 1.44
CA TYR A 52 -6.27 2.31 1.29
C TYR A 52 -4.74 2.51 1.18
N GLY A 53 -4.20 3.55 1.81
CA GLY A 53 -2.77 3.71 2.04
C GLY A 53 -2.41 3.66 3.52
N LYS A 54 -1.16 4.00 3.83
CA LYS A 54 -0.63 4.06 5.20
C LYS A 54 -0.21 5.47 5.62
N GLY A 55 -0.38 6.47 4.75
CA GLY A 55 0.02 7.86 5.00
C GLY A 55 1.53 8.05 5.15
N VAL A 56 2.36 7.13 4.66
CA VAL A 56 3.81 7.16 4.89
C VAL A 56 4.52 8.14 3.96
N SER A 57 5.74 8.51 4.32
CA SER A 57 6.56 9.40 3.49
C SER A 57 6.88 8.77 2.12
N ARG A 58 7.23 9.61 1.14
CA ARG A 58 7.67 9.12 -0.18
C ARG A 58 8.90 8.20 -0.09
N ASN A 59 9.81 8.48 0.84
CA ASN A 59 11.02 7.67 1.02
C ASN A 59 10.66 6.29 1.59
N ASP A 60 9.74 6.23 2.54
CA ASP A 60 9.27 4.95 3.08
C ASP A 60 8.48 4.15 2.05
N ALA A 61 7.66 4.81 1.22
CA ALA A 61 6.99 4.16 0.10
C ALA A 61 7.97 3.51 -0.90
N VAL A 62 9.12 4.16 -1.16
CA VAL A 62 10.19 3.59 -1.98
C VAL A 62 10.82 2.38 -1.29
N ARG A 63 11.13 2.47 0.01
CA ARG A 63 11.69 1.36 0.80
C ARG A 63 10.74 0.16 0.84
N ILE A 64 9.44 0.39 0.97
CA ILE A 64 8.39 -0.65 0.91
C ILE A 64 8.45 -1.37 -0.44
N GLY A 65 8.42 -0.62 -1.55
CA GLY A 65 8.48 -1.21 -2.88
C GLY A 65 9.75 -2.03 -3.12
N GLN A 66 10.90 -1.54 -2.64
CA GLN A 66 12.18 -2.27 -2.68
C GLN A 66 12.11 -3.56 -1.86
N THR A 67 11.56 -3.49 -0.64
CA THR A 67 11.44 -4.66 0.26
C THR A 67 10.53 -5.74 -0.33
N ILE A 68 9.40 -5.37 -0.95
CA ILE A 68 8.52 -6.33 -1.65
C ILE A 68 9.28 -7.05 -2.76
N ALA A 69 10.05 -6.30 -3.56
CA ALA A 69 10.85 -6.86 -4.65
C ALA A 69 11.99 -7.76 -4.14
N GLU A 70 12.69 -7.35 -3.08
CA GLU A 70 13.77 -8.13 -2.44
C GLU A 70 13.26 -9.40 -1.78
N PHE A 71 12.05 -9.38 -1.22
CA PHE A 71 11.37 -10.57 -0.69
C PHE A 71 11.01 -11.57 -1.79
N GLY A 72 10.88 -11.12 -3.04
CA GLY A 72 10.49 -11.94 -4.19
C GLY A 72 8.98 -12.01 -4.42
N ALA A 73 8.19 -11.17 -3.75
CA ALA A 73 6.77 -11.05 -4.00
C ALA A 73 6.50 -10.16 -5.24
N LEU A 74 5.35 -10.39 -5.89
CA LEU A 74 4.94 -9.54 -7.00
C LEU A 74 4.63 -8.11 -6.50
N GLY A 75 5.20 -7.10 -7.13
CA GLY A 75 4.93 -5.70 -6.77
C GLY A 75 3.49 -5.25 -7.04
N ALA A 76 3.14 -4.07 -6.53
CA ALA A 76 1.88 -3.39 -6.81
C ALA A 76 1.64 -3.19 -8.32
N PRO A 77 0.37 -3.07 -8.78
CA PRO A 77 0.08 -2.85 -10.19
C PRO A 77 0.73 -1.56 -10.70
N ALA A 78 1.55 -1.68 -11.74
CA ALA A 78 2.15 -0.53 -12.41
C ALA A 78 1.13 0.20 -13.29
N GLY A 79 1.33 1.51 -13.48
CA GLY A 79 0.59 2.29 -14.46
C GLY A 79 -0.20 3.46 -13.86
N LEU A 80 -1.03 4.09 -14.70
CA LEU A 80 -1.72 5.34 -14.37
C LEU A 80 -2.76 5.22 -13.25
N GLY A 81 -3.22 4.00 -12.93
CA GLY A 81 -4.13 3.74 -11.83
C GLY A 81 -3.59 4.25 -10.50
N LEU A 82 -2.40 3.78 -10.11
CA LEU A 82 -1.74 4.21 -8.86
C LEU A 82 -1.00 5.55 -9.00
N LEU A 83 -0.55 5.93 -10.21
CA LEU A 83 0.22 7.16 -10.42
C LEU A 83 -0.64 8.42 -10.52
N LEU A 84 -1.90 8.31 -10.96
CA LEU A 84 -2.75 9.46 -11.25
C LEU A 84 -4.16 9.30 -10.68
N ALA A 85 -4.86 8.22 -11.03
CA ALA A 85 -6.27 8.06 -10.69
C ALA A 85 -6.49 7.97 -9.18
N ALA A 86 -5.80 7.06 -8.50
CA ALA A 86 -5.93 6.86 -7.06
C ALA A 86 -5.55 8.11 -6.23
N PRO A 87 -4.42 8.81 -6.47
CA PRO A 87 -4.12 10.06 -5.77
C PRO A 87 -5.15 11.17 -6.01
N THR A 88 -5.69 11.27 -7.24
CA THR A 88 -6.72 12.26 -7.57
C THR A 88 -8.01 11.98 -6.82
N ILE A 89 -8.46 10.72 -6.80
CA ILE A 89 -9.68 10.31 -6.10
C ILE A 89 -9.50 10.41 -4.59
N ALA A 90 -8.34 10.04 -4.05
CA ALA A 90 -8.05 10.18 -2.62
C ALA A 90 -8.08 11.65 -2.15
N THR A 91 -7.68 12.60 -3.02
CA THR A 91 -7.61 14.02 -2.67
C THR A 91 -8.95 14.75 -2.90
N HIS A 92 -9.70 14.38 -3.94
CA HIS A 92 -10.86 15.14 -4.41
C HIS A 92 -12.18 14.35 -4.39
N GLY A 93 -12.11 13.05 -4.21
CA GLY A 93 -13.27 12.17 -4.17
C GLY A 93 -13.98 12.19 -2.82
N THR A 94 -15.25 11.81 -2.86
CA THR A 94 -16.01 11.43 -1.66
C THR A 94 -15.55 10.08 -1.12
N GLN A 95 -15.85 9.77 0.15
CA GLN A 95 -15.52 8.45 0.70
C GLN A 95 -16.14 7.31 -0.12
N GLU A 96 -17.37 7.49 -0.61
CA GLU A 96 -18.05 6.50 -1.46
C GLU A 96 -17.31 6.26 -2.79
N GLN A 97 -16.71 7.31 -3.38
CA GLN A 97 -15.86 7.16 -4.57
C GLN A 97 -14.52 6.50 -4.24
N ILE A 98 -13.94 6.80 -3.09
CA ILE A 98 -12.71 6.16 -2.64
C ILE A 98 -12.92 4.65 -2.47
N ASP A 99 -13.98 4.27 -1.75
CA ASP A 99 -14.32 2.87 -1.46
C ASP A 99 -14.63 2.07 -2.74
N LEU A 100 -15.19 2.75 -3.76
CA LEU A 100 -15.52 2.12 -5.03
C LEU A 100 -14.32 1.96 -5.98
N TYR A 101 -13.39 2.92 -6.00
CA TYR A 101 -12.39 3.03 -7.08
C TYR A 101 -10.92 2.89 -6.66
N VAL A 102 -10.59 2.95 -5.37
CA VAL A 102 -9.18 3.00 -4.92
C VAL A 102 -8.65 1.67 -4.37
N LYS A 103 -9.53 0.80 -3.87
CA LYS A 103 -9.20 -0.47 -3.21
C LYS A 103 -8.24 -1.39 -3.98
#